data_AF-A0A3E0EN42-F1
#
_entry.id   AF-A0A3E0EN42-F1
#
_cell.length_a   1.000
_cell.length_b   1.000
_cell.length_c   1.000
_cell.angle_alpha   90.00
_cell.angle_beta   90.00
_cell.angle_gamma   90.00
#
_symmetry.space_group_name_H-M   'P 1'
#
loop_
_entity.id
_entity.type
_entity.pdbx_description
1 polymer ?
#
loop_
_entity_poly.entity_id
_entity_poly.type
_entity_poly.pdbx_seq_one_letter_code
_entity_poly.pdbx_strand_id
1 'polypeptide(L)'
;MALKSISENKFNNYEFERFPTFAAVEHYWYADDETNIIGTVLLDNYDKDWSYVILAKEENGSYALVDVSVSIESDTKAIHQITSKMRESARIGKIEKILYHSTLFDSKSVTIINDMDEVVKNYFKRNPTKLYEMHPRKFEELIASIFKDLGFDVELTKATRDGGRDIIANIRTAATNFLAYVECKRYSPDHKIDVGIIRDVAGVQYLDRPSKSIIVTTSYFTKDAQETAKKIENQLDLKDFNDIKYWLERY
;
A
#
# COMPACT_ATOMS: atom_id res chain seq x y z
N MET A 1 -32.37 -3.53 17.90
CA MET A 1 -32.54 -2.08 18.17
C MET A 1 -31.53 -1.38 17.28
N ALA A 2 -31.92 -0.33 16.56
CA ALA A 2 -31.13 0.19 15.43
C ALA A 2 -29.96 1.08 15.86
N LEU A 3 -28.86 1.03 15.10
CA LEU A 3 -27.78 2.03 15.03
C LEU A 3 -28.28 3.46 15.31
N LYS A 4 -27.63 4.17 16.24
CA LYS A 4 -28.02 5.53 16.66
C LYS A 4 -26.87 6.51 16.50
N SER A 5 -27.18 7.74 16.12
CA SER A 5 -26.26 8.86 16.31
C SER A 5 -26.16 9.20 17.80
N ILE A 6 -24.96 9.47 18.30
CA ILE A 6 -24.70 9.85 19.69
C ILE A 6 -23.91 11.15 19.77
N SER A 7 -23.84 11.76 20.96
CA SER A 7 -23.00 12.93 21.19
C SER A 7 -21.53 12.55 21.36
N GLU A 8 -20.64 13.48 21.08
CA GLU A 8 -19.20 13.38 21.37
C GLU A 8 -18.95 12.96 22.83
N ASN A 9 -19.60 13.62 23.80
CA ASN A 9 -19.46 13.27 25.22
C ASN A 9 -19.83 11.81 25.51
N LYS A 10 -20.86 11.28 24.83
CA LYS A 10 -21.23 9.87 24.99
C LYS A 10 -20.19 8.95 24.33
N PHE A 11 -19.69 9.31 23.15
CA PHE A 11 -18.64 8.55 22.47
C PHE A 11 -17.33 8.53 23.28
N ASN A 12 -16.99 9.65 23.91
CA ASN A 12 -15.78 9.81 24.72
C ASN A 12 -15.82 9.03 26.04
N ASN A 13 -16.97 8.49 26.46
CA ASN A 13 -17.10 7.64 27.65
C ASN A 13 -16.79 6.16 27.37
N TYR A 14 -16.62 5.75 26.11
CA TYR A 14 -16.19 4.39 25.79
C TYR A 14 -14.66 4.27 25.98
N GLU A 15 -14.21 3.11 26.45
CA GLU A 15 -12.79 2.86 26.77
C GLU A 15 -12.05 2.36 25.53
N PHE A 16 -11.35 3.24 24.81
CA PHE A 16 -10.49 2.90 23.68
C PHE A 16 -9.22 3.75 23.66
N GLU A 17 -8.17 3.22 23.03
CA GLU A 17 -6.95 3.99 22.79
C GLU A 17 -7.23 5.08 21.75
N ARG A 18 -7.00 6.33 22.11
CA ARG A 18 -7.18 7.46 21.19
C ARG A 18 -6.09 7.41 20.12
N PHE A 19 -6.51 7.40 18.86
CA PHE A 19 -5.58 7.65 17.76
C PHE A 19 -5.10 9.10 17.82
N PRO A 20 -3.84 9.40 17.49
CA PRO A 20 -3.35 10.78 17.44
C PRO A 20 -4.12 11.58 16.38
N THR A 21 -5.10 12.38 16.80
CA THR A 21 -5.99 13.19 15.95
C THR A 21 -5.38 14.53 15.52
N PHE A 22 -4.07 14.74 15.64
CA PHE A 22 -3.44 15.99 15.19
C PHE A 22 -3.71 16.30 13.71
N ALA A 23 -4.06 15.28 12.92
CA ALA A 23 -4.40 15.39 11.51
C ALA A 23 -5.92 15.47 11.20
N ALA A 24 -6.84 15.21 12.13
CA ALA A 24 -8.28 15.15 11.81
C ALA A 24 -9.19 15.54 12.97
N VAL A 25 -10.38 16.08 12.66
CA VAL A 25 -11.41 16.50 13.64
C VAL A 25 -12.61 15.58 13.55
N GLU A 26 -13.06 15.00 14.68
CA GLU A 26 -14.28 14.19 14.75
C GLU A 26 -15.53 15.09 14.63
N HIS A 27 -16.50 14.66 13.82
CA HIS A 27 -17.71 15.44 13.52
C HIS A 27 -19.02 14.68 13.79
N TYR A 28 -19.03 13.37 13.63
CA TYR A 28 -20.24 12.54 13.79
C TYR A 28 -19.91 11.27 14.52
N TRP A 29 -20.78 10.86 15.45
CA TRP A 29 -20.56 9.68 16.29
C TRP A 29 -21.78 8.77 16.28
N TYR A 30 -21.54 7.47 16.29
CA TYR A 30 -22.56 6.43 16.21
C TYR A 30 -22.28 5.31 17.22
N ALA A 31 -23.35 4.67 17.67
CA ALA A 31 -23.27 3.47 18.49
C ALA A 31 -24.38 2.48 18.14
N ASP A 32 -24.02 1.20 18.18
CA ASP A 32 -24.92 0.06 18.25
C ASP A 32 -24.64 -0.68 19.57
N ASP A 33 -25.50 -0.44 20.55
CA ASP A 33 -25.37 -1.00 21.90
C ASP A 33 -25.63 -2.52 21.93
N GLU A 34 -26.34 -3.09 20.94
CA GLU A 34 -26.61 -4.55 20.89
C GLU A 34 -25.37 -5.32 20.45
N THR A 35 -24.67 -4.79 19.45
CA THR A 35 -23.47 -5.43 18.90
C THR A 35 -22.18 -4.90 19.52
N ASN A 36 -22.28 -3.98 20.47
CA ASN A 36 -21.15 -3.29 21.11
C ASN A 36 -20.17 -2.72 20.08
N ILE A 37 -20.71 -1.99 19.10
CA ILE A 37 -19.93 -1.32 18.05
C ILE A 37 -20.16 0.18 18.19
N ILE A 38 -19.09 0.96 18.09
CA ILE A 38 -19.15 2.42 18.00
C ILE A 38 -18.42 2.88 16.75
N GLY A 39 -18.73 4.07 16.27
CA GLY A 39 -18.04 4.63 15.11
C GLY A 39 -18.02 6.15 15.11
N THR A 40 -17.03 6.71 14.43
CA THR A 40 -16.90 8.16 14.28
C THR A 40 -16.50 8.52 12.84
N VAL A 41 -16.95 9.68 12.39
CA VAL A 41 -16.58 10.27 11.10
C VAL A 41 -15.74 11.50 11.39
N LEU A 42 -14.60 11.60 10.70
CA LEU A 42 -13.58 12.62 10.90
C LEU A 42 -13.34 13.40 9.61
N LEU A 43 -12.93 14.66 9.75
CA LEU A 43 -12.48 15.54 8.66
C LEU A 43 -10.98 15.76 8.78
N ASP A 44 -10.22 15.47 7.73
CA ASP A 44 -8.79 15.73 7.68
C ASP A 44 -8.51 17.25 7.64
N ASN A 45 -7.51 17.66 8.42
CA ASN A 45 -7.15 19.07 8.59
C ASN A 45 -6.35 19.64 7.41
N TYR A 46 -5.72 18.81 6.59
CA TYR A 46 -4.82 19.18 5.51
C TYR A 46 -5.50 19.16 4.14
N ASP A 47 -6.01 18.01 3.70
CA ASP A 47 -6.57 17.83 2.34
C ASP A 47 -8.11 17.93 2.29
N LYS A 48 -8.75 18.04 3.46
CA LYS A 48 -10.20 18.23 3.61
C LYS A 48 -11.03 17.04 3.13
N ASP A 49 -10.42 15.86 3.09
CA ASP A 49 -11.16 14.63 2.90
C ASP A 49 -11.80 14.13 4.20
N TRP A 50 -12.77 13.22 4.06
CA TRP A 50 -13.48 12.61 5.18
C TRP A 50 -12.99 11.20 5.42
N SER A 51 -13.01 10.78 6.68
CA SER A 51 -12.64 9.44 7.10
C SER A 51 -13.71 8.88 8.04
N TYR A 52 -13.78 7.57 8.19
CA TYR A 52 -14.55 6.96 9.27
C TYR A 52 -13.74 5.90 9.99
N VAL A 53 -14.07 5.68 11.25
CA VAL A 53 -13.50 4.64 12.11
C VAL A 53 -14.65 3.87 12.76
N ILE A 54 -14.56 2.55 12.78
CA ILE A 54 -15.46 1.64 13.51
C ILE A 54 -14.63 0.88 14.54
N LEU A 55 -15.13 0.85 15.77
CA LEU A 55 -14.54 0.15 16.90
C LEU A 55 -15.54 -0.86 17.45
N ALA A 56 -15.05 -2.01 17.92
CA ALA A 56 -15.87 -3.02 18.57
C ALA A 56 -15.30 -3.40 19.93
N LYS A 57 -16.19 -3.77 20.84
CA LYS A 57 -15.83 -4.17 22.20
C LYS A 57 -15.14 -5.53 22.22
N GLU A 58 -13.98 -5.57 22.84
CA GLU A 58 -13.18 -6.77 23.10
C GLU A 58 -13.58 -7.42 24.44
N GLU A 59 -13.11 -8.64 24.67
CA GLU A 59 -13.40 -9.41 25.90
C GLU A 59 -12.98 -8.68 27.19
N ASN A 60 -11.93 -7.87 27.12
CA ASN A 60 -11.42 -7.08 28.25
C ASN A 60 -12.27 -5.82 28.55
N GLY A 61 -13.34 -5.56 27.80
CA GLY A 61 -14.22 -4.42 27.97
C GLY A 61 -13.83 -3.17 27.18
N SER A 62 -12.60 -3.10 26.67
CA SER A 62 -12.12 -2.01 25.82
C SER A 62 -12.65 -2.13 24.38
N TYR A 63 -12.67 -1.03 23.65
CA TYR A 63 -13.04 -0.97 22.24
C TYR A 63 -11.78 -0.88 21.39
N ALA A 64 -11.68 -1.75 20.38
CA ALA A 64 -10.54 -1.81 19.46
C ALA A 64 -10.97 -1.54 18.01
N LEU A 65 -10.02 -1.06 17.20
CA LEU A 65 -10.24 -0.80 15.77
C LEU A 65 -10.65 -2.07 15.04
N VAL A 66 -11.72 -1.96 14.27
CA VAL A 66 -12.19 -3.06 13.42
C VAL A 66 -12.41 -2.67 11.96
N ASP A 67 -12.70 -1.41 11.66
CA ASP A 67 -12.76 -0.92 10.29
C ASP A 67 -12.39 0.56 10.22
N VAL A 68 -11.79 0.96 9.11
CA VAL A 68 -11.40 2.34 8.83
C VAL A 68 -11.49 2.59 7.33
N SER A 69 -11.93 3.79 6.96
CA SER A 69 -11.81 4.28 5.60
C SER A 69 -11.34 5.73 5.64
N VAL A 70 -10.50 6.10 4.69
CA VAL A 70 -9.89 7.43 4.56
C VAL A 70 -10.17 7.98 3.16
N SER A 71 -9.95 9.28 2.96
CA SER A 71 -10.06 9.92 1.65
C SER A 71 -11.43 9.84 0.98
N ILE A 72 -12.47 10.04 1.78
CA ILE A 72 -13.86 10.08 1.34
C ILE A 72 -14.24 11.50 0.94
N GLU A 73 -14.80 11.64 -0.26
CA GLU A 73 -15.02 12.94 -0.91
C GLU A 73 -16.00 13.88 -0.20
N SER A 74 -16.82 13.38 0.74
CA SER A 74 -17.81 14.19 1.45
C SER A 74 -18.27 13.50 2.74
N ASP A 75 -18.74 14.30 3.69
CA ASP A 75 -19.39 13.83 4.91
C ASP A 75 -20.58 12.92 4.62
N THR A 76 -21.44 13.29 3.67
CA THR A 76 -22.62 12.50 3.31
C THR A 76 -22.25 11.09 2.86
N LYS A 77 -21.17 10.95 2.07
CA LYS A 77 -20.63 9.66 1.66
C LYS A 77 -20.02 8.90 2.84
N ALA A 78 -19.25 9.57 3.70
CA ALA A 78 -18.63 8.96 4.87
C ALA A 78 -19.69 8.43 5.85
N ILE A 79 -20.72 9.23 6.12
CA ILE A 79 -21.89 8.88 6.93
C ILE A 79 -22.64 7.69 6.31
N HIS A 80 -22.87 7.72 5.00
CA HIS A 80 -23.55 6.60 4.32
C HIS A 80 -22.74 5.30 4.42
N GLN A 81 -21.42 5.37 4.20
CA GLN A 81 -20.54 4.20 4.27
C GLN A 81 -20.47 3.63 5.69
N ILE A 82 -20.16 4.44 6.70
CA ILE A 82 -20.04 3.97 8.09
C ILE A 82 -21.37 3.36 8.57
N THR A 83 -22.49 4.02 8.30
CA THR A 83 -23.80 3.53 8.75
C THR A 83 -24.21 2.24 8.04
N SER A 84 -23.86 2.09 6.76
CA SER A 84 -24.08 0.84 6.02
C SER A 84 -23.23 -0.30 6.58
N LYS A 85 -21.93 -0.03 6.83
CA LYS A 85 -20.99 -1.00 7.39
C LYS A 85 -21.38 -1.44 8.79
N MET A 86 -21.68 -0.51 9.70
CA MET A 86 -22.12 -0.84 11.05
C MET A 86 -23.40 -1.68 11.06
N ARG A 87 -24.36 -1.42 10.16
CA ARG A 87 -25.58 -2.24 10.00
C ARG A 87 -25.29 -3.63 9.45
N GLU A 88 -24.38 -3.74 8.49
CA GLU A 88 -23.96 -5.02 7.93
C GLU A 88 -23.26 -5.88 9.00
N SER A 89 -22.32 -5.30 9.75
CA SER A 89 -21.65 -5.92 10.89
C SER A 89 -22.65 -6.40 11.94
N ALA A 90 -23.66 -5.57 12.25
CA ALA A 90 -24.71 -5.95 13.20
C ALA A 90 -25.54 -7.16 12.73
N ARG A 91 -25.76 -7.31 11.42
CA ARG A 91 -26.51 -8.42 10.83
C ARG A 91 -25.73 -9.75 10.83
N ILE A 92 -24.42 -9.69 10.60
CA ILE A 92 -23.58 -10.88 10.39
C ILE A 92 -23.12 -11.49 11.72
N GLY A 93 -23.15 -10.74 12.83
CA GLY A 93 -22.72 -11.22 14.16
C GLY A 93 -21.22 -11.54 14.25
N LYS A 94 -20.47 -11.21 13.19
CA LYS A 94 -19.02 -11.24 13.11
C LYS A 94 -18.58 -9.93 12.50
N ILE A 95 -17.74 -9.21 13.22
CA ILE A 95 -16.85 -8.26 12.59
C ILE A 95 -15.55 -9.03 12.39
N GLU A 96 -15.17 -9.27 11.15
CA GLU A 96 -13.81 -9.70 10.88
C GLU A 96 -12.88 -8.61 11.40
N LYS A 97 -12.12 -8.93 12.45
CA LYS A 97 -11.11 -8.04 12.98
C LYS A 97 -10.13 -7.78 11.85
N ILE A 98 -10.16 -6.56 11.31
CA ILE A 98 -9.19 -6.13 10.32
C ILE A 98 -7.84 -6.04 11.04
N LEU A 99 -7.11 -7.16 11.07
CA LEU A 99 -5.68 -7.20 11.39
C LEU A 99 -4.94 -6.62 10.17
N TYR A 100 -4.97 -5.30 10.07
CA TYR A 100 -4.38 -4.50 9.01
C TYR A 100 -5.02 -4.69 7.63
N HIS A 101 -5.97 -3.80 7.33
CA HIS A 101 -6.22 -3.37 5.97
C HIS A 101 -5.90 -1.87 5.95
N SER A 102 -4.70 -1.56 5.46
CA SER A 102 -4.33 -0.19 5.13
C SER A 102 -5.23 0.27 3.98
N THR A 103 -6.15 1.19 4.23
CA THR A 103 -6.85 1.93 3.18
C THR A 103 -5.96 3.01 2.58
N LEU A 104 -4.69 2.71 2.27
CA LEU A 104 -3.80 3.58 1.49
C LEU A 104 -4.18 3.62 -0.01
N PHE A 105 -5.48 3.52 -0.31
CA PHE A 105 -6.00 3.60 -1.67
C PHE A 105 -7.01 4.74 -1.74
N ASP A 106 -6.50 5.98 -1.90
CA ASP A 106 -7.23 6.93 -2.72
C ASP A 106 -6.78 6.75 -4.17
N SER A 107 -7.64 6.09 -4.95
CA SER A 107 -7.50 5.99 -6.39
C SER A 107 -7.91 7.30 -7.06
N LYS A 108 -7.09 8.34 -6.90
CA LYS A 108 -7.11 9.54 -7.74
C LYS A 108 -5.73 9.90 -8.32
N SER A 109 -5.04 8.85 -8.74
CA SER A 109 -4.16 8.93 -9.90
C SER A 109 -4.81 8.07 -10.96
N VAL A 110 -4.83 8.52 -12.21
CA VAL A 110 -5.42 7.77 -13.33
C VAL A 110 -4.74 6.40 -13.43
N THR A 111 -5.31 5.38 -12.78
CA THR A 111 -4.85 3.99 -12.86
C THR A 111 -5.30 3.44 -14.20
N ILE A 112 -4.45 3.55 -15.21
CA ILE A 112 -4.45 2.57 -16.29
C ILE A 112 -3.44 1.50 -15.91
N ILE A 113 -3.84 0.55 -15.07
CA ILE A 113 -3.10 -0.70 -14.89
C ILE A 113 -4.09 -1.82 -14.66
N ASN A 114 -4.04 -2.80 -15.56
CA ASN A 114 -4.83 -4.02 -15.54
C ASN A 114 -4.51 -4.84 -14.29
N ASP A 115 -5.54 -5.36 -13.63
CA ASP A 115 -5.45 -6.28 -12.50
C ASP A 115 -4.47 -7.43 -12.82
N MET A 116 -3.26 -7.37 -12.27
CA MET A 116 -2.52 -8.58 -11.96
C MET A 116 -2.99 -9.05 -10.59
N ASP A 117 -4.02 -9.89 -10.63
CA ASP A 117 -4.63 -10.47 -9.44
C ASP A 117 -3.74 -11.55 -8.80
N GLU A 118 -4.17 -12.05 -7.65
CA GLU A 118 -3.50 -13.13 -6.92
C GLU A 118 -3.29 -14.39 -7.77
N VAL A 119 -4.17 -14.66 -8.76
CA VAL A 119 -4.08 -15.82 -9.66
C VAL A 119 -2.85 -15.72 -10.56
N VAL A 120 -2.59 -14.53 -11.11
CA VAL A 120 -1.40 -14.28 -11.94
C VAL A 120 -0.11 -14.49 -11.13
N LYS A 121 -0.06 -13.97 -9.91
CA LYS A 121 1.11 -14.12 -9.01
C LYS A 121 1.31 -15.59 -8.64
N ASN A 122 0.22 -16.30 -8.31
CA ASN A 122 0.24 -17.75 -8.05
C ASN A 122 0.70 -18.57 -9.26
N TYR A 123 0.35 -18.16 -10.49
CA TYR A 123 0.87 -18.79 -11.70
C TYR A 123 2.39 -18.65 -11.81
N PHE A 124 2.94 -17.45 -11.57
CA PHE A 124 4.39 -17.22 -11.64
C PHE A 124 5.15 -17.82 -10.46
N LYS A 125 4.53 -17.96 -9.28
CA LYS A 125 5.07 -18.77 -8.19
C LYS A 125 5.33 -20.21 -8.64
N ARG A 126 4.33 -20.84 -9.28
CA ARG A 126 4.44 -22.22 -9.78
C ARG A 126 5.33 -22.34 -11.02
N ASN A 127 5.41 -21.28 -11.83
CA ASN A 127 6.11 -21.28 -13.11
C ASN A 127 7.06 -20.07 -13.25
N PRO A 128 8.08 -19.92 -12.40
CA PRO A 128 8.87 -18.69 -12.34
C PRO A 128 9.67 -18.42 -13.62
N THR A 129 10.04 -19.46 -14.37
CA THR A 129 10.72 -19.31 -15.67
C THR A 129 9.84 -18.63 -16.73
N LYS A 130 8.51 -18.57 -16.55
CA LYS A 130 7.62 -17.84 -17.45
C LYS A 130 7.77 -16.32 -17.36
N LEU A 131 8.46 -15.81 -16.33
CA LEU A 131 8.84 -14.40 -16.26
C LEU A 131 9.73 -13.96 -17.44
N TYR A 132 10.55 -14.86 -17.99
CA TYR A 132 11.41 -14.56 -19.15
C TYR A 132 10.62 -14.29 -20.44
N GLU A 133 9.43 -14.86 -20.55
CA GLU A 133 8.55 -14.76 -21.72
C GLU A 133 7.61 -13.55 -21.63
N MET A 134 7.63 -12.83 -20.50
CA MET A 134 6.71 -11.74 -20.24
C MET A 134 7.08 -10.48 -21.03
N HIS A 135 6.05 -9.78 -21.53
CA HIS A 135 6.24 -8.46 -22.11
C HIS A 135 6.83 -7.49 -21.05
N PRO A 136 7.87 -6.68 -21.36
CA PRO A 136 8.51 -5.79 -20.38
C PRO A 136 7.53 -4.95 -19.56
N ARG A 137 6.56 -4.31 -20.22
CA ARG A 137 5.52 -3.55 -19.53
C ARG A 137 4.71 -4.39 -18.54
N LYS A 138 4.39 -5.64 -18.88
CA LYS A 138 3.69 -6.56 -17.97
C LYS A 138 4.58 -6.97 -16.80
N PHE A 139 5.89 -7.04 -17.01
CA PHE A 139 6.83 -7.28 -15.92
C PHE A 139 6.86 -6.11 -14.94
N GLU A 140 6.89 -4.87 -15.44
CA GLU A 140 6.76 -3.67 -14.60
C GLU A 140 5.43 -3.68 -13.80
N GLU A 141 4.31 -4.03 -14.44
CA GLU A 141 3.01 -4.17 -13.76
C GLU A 141 3.03 -5.25 -12.65
N LEU A 142 3.67 -6.39 -12.90
CA LEU A 142 3.82 -7.46 -11.88
C LEU A 142 4.63 -6.96 -10.67
N ILE A 143 5.77 -6.33 -10.92
CA ILE A 143 6.63 -5.81 -9.85
C ILE A 143 5.90 -4.71 -9.07
N ALA A 144 5.20 -3.81 -9.76
CA ALA A 144 4.37 -2.80 -9.11
C ALA A 144 3.30 -3.43 -8.20
N SER A 145 2.63 -4.48 -8.67
CA SER A 145 1.65 -5.19 -7.85
C SER A 145 2.28 -5.90 -6.64
N ILE A 146 3.47 -6.48 -6.78
CA ILE A 146 4.18 -7.09 -5.64
C ILE A 146 4.55 -6.01 -4.61
N PHE A 147 5.07 -4.86 -5.06
CA PHE A 147 5.41 -3.75 -4.16
C PHE A 147 4.19 -3.23 -3.40
N LYS A 148 3.03 -3.16 -4.07
CA LYS A 148 1.75 -2.83 -3.43
C LYS A 148 1.40 -3.82 -2.31
N ASP A 149 1.55 -5.12 -2.54
CA ASP A 149 1.31 -6.14 -1.52
C ASP A 149 2.35 -6.13 -0.39
N LEU A 150 3.53 -5.56 -0.64
CA LEU A 150 4.55 -5.28 0.39
C LEU A 150 4.25 -4.02 1.21
N GLY A 151 3.13 -3.33 0.94
CA GLY A 151 2.66 -2.18 1.71
C GLY A 151 3.11 -0.82 1.18
N PHE A 152 3.64 -0.75 -0.04
CA PHE A 152 3.94 0.52 -0.70
C PHE A 152 2.68 1.09 -1.38
N ASP A 153 2.55 2.41 -1.35
CA ASP A 153 1.79 3.15 -2.37
C ASP A 153 2.63 3.18 -3.65
N VAL A 154 2.03 2.84 -4.79
CA VAL A 154 2.76 2.54 -6.02
C VAL A 154 2.16 3.27 -7.22
N GLU A 155 2.99 4.07 -7.89
CA GLU A 155 2.72 4.65 -9.20
C GLU A 155 3.59 3.97 -10.27
N LEU A 156 2.96 3.38 -11.27
CA LEU A 156 3.66 2.91 -12.47
C LEU A 156 3.81 4.07 -13.45
N THR A 157 5.04 4.42 -13.81
CA THR A 157 5.32 5.54 -14.72
C THR A 157 4.85 5.22 -16.14
N LYS A 158 4.67 6.25 -16.97
CA LYS A 158 4.33 6.06 -18.39
C LYS A 158 5.50 5.42 -19.13
N ALA A 159 5.21 4.47 -20.01
CA ALA A 159 6.22 3.77 -20.83
C ALA A 159 7.10 4.68 -21.70
N THR A 160 6.69 5.93 -21.94
CA THR A 160 7.38 6.90 -22.81
C THR A 160 8.25 7.91 -22.05
N ARG A 161 8.65 7.63 -20.79
CA ARG A 161 9.51 8.53 -20.02
C ARG A 161 10.94 8.00 -19.97
N ASP A 162 11.88 8.75 -20.57
CA ASP A 162 13.34 8.53 -20.59
C ASP A 162 14.03 8.78 -19.22
N GLY A 163 13.36 8.48 -18.11
CA GLY A 163 13.75 8.92 -16.77
C GLY A 163 14.45 7.89 -15.89
N GLY A 164 14.70 6.67 -16.38
CA GLY A 164 15.37 5.60 -15.62
C GLY A 164 14.63 5.13 -14.36
N ARG A 165 13.29 5.18 -14.36
CA ARG A 165 12.43 4.56 -13.36
C ARG A 165 11.08 4.16 -13.99
N ASP A 166 10.68 2.93 -13.72
CA ASP A 166 9.41 2.37 -14.17
C ASP A 166 8.34 2.49 -13.09
N ILE A 167 8.74 2.46 -11.82
CA ILE A 167 7.83 2.48 -10.67
C ILE A 167 8.32 3.50 -9.65
N ILE A 168 7.39 4.24 -9.08
CA ILE A 168 7.57 5.07 -7.89
C ILE A 168 6.83 4.38 -6.75
N ALA A 169 7.55 3.96 -5.72
CA ALA A 169 6.98 3.25 -4.57
C ALA A 169 7.26 4.05 -3.29
N ASN A 170 6.22 4.40 -2.55
CA ASN A 170 6.33 5.19 -1.33
C ASN A 170 5.75 4.44 -0.13
N ILE A 171 6.43 4.50 1.01
CA ILE A 171 5.83 4.08 2.28
C ILE A 171 5.95 5.24 3.27
N ARG A 172 4.79 5.70 3.74
CA ARG A 172 4.69 6.79 4.71
C ARG A 172 4.18 6.23 6.02
N THR A 173 4.91 6.54 7.09
CA THR A 173 4.57 6.19 8.47
C THR A 173 4.58 7.47 9.31
N ALA A 174 4.10 7.40 10.55
CA ALA A 174 4.20 8.51 11.48
C ALA A 174 5.66 8.94 11.77
N ALA A 175 6.61 8.01 11.62
CA ALA A 175 8.02 8.25 11.93
C ALA A 175 8.86 8.67 10.72
N THR A 176 8.50 8.22 9.50
CA THR A 176 9.32 8.45 8.31
C THR A 176 8.50 8.38 7.01
N ASN A 177 9.03 9.03 5.97
CA ASN A 177 8.60 8.89 4.59
C ASN A 177 9.74 8.29 3.78
N PHE A 178 9.51 7.15 3.13
CA PHE A 178 10.52 6.43 2.37
C PHE A 178 10.06 6.29 0.91
N LEU A 179 10.74 7.03 0.04
CA LEU A 179 10.48 7.05 -1.39
C LEU A 179 11.50 6.15 -2.11
N ALA A 180 11.01 5.18 -2.86
CA ALA A 180 11.81 4.31 -3.71
C ALA A 180 11.49 4.55 -5.19
N TYR A 181 12.53 4.63 -6.01
CA TYR A 181 12.39 4.49 -7.46
C TYR A 181 12.85 3.11 -7.89
N VAL A 182 12.05 2.45 -8.71
CA VAL A 182 12.33 1.10 -9.19
C VAL A 182 12.49 1.11 -10.70
N GLU A 183 13.62 0.61 -11.17
CA GLU A 183 13.91 0.34 -12.58
C GLU A 183 13.76 -1.16 -12.84
N CYS A 184 12.90 -1.53 -13.78
CA CYS A 184 12.63 -2.91 -14.15
C CYS A 184 13.34 -3.28 -15.46
N LYS A 185 14.06 -4.41 -15.45
CA LYS A 185 14.72 -4.95 -16.64
C LYS A 185 14.34 -6.40 -16.86
N ARG A 186 13.34 -6.64 -17.71
CA ARG A 186 13.01 -7.99 -18.18
C ARG A 186 14.05 -8.43 -19.20
N TYR A 187 15.07 -9.18 -18.80
CA TYR A 187 16.09 -9.78 -19.67
C TYR A 187 16.06 -11.31 -19.60
N SER A 188 16.61 -11.96 -20.63
CA SER A 188 16.84 -13.41 -20.61
C SER A 188 17.94 -13.76 -19.58
N PRO A 189 17.97 -14.99 -19.06
CA PRO A 189 18.90 -15.36 -17.98
C PRO A 189 20.39 -15.30 -18.38
N ASP A 190 20.67 -15.41 -19.69
CA ASP A 190 21.99 -15.27 -20.29
C ASP A 190 22.41 -13.81 -20.55
N HIS A 191 21.46 -12.88 -20.55
CA HIS A 191 21.72 -11.45 -20.72
C HIS A 191 21.71 -10.74 -19.37
N LYS A 192 22.89 -10.65 -18.75
CA LYS A 192 23.07 -10.05 -17.42
C LYS A 192 23.06 -8.53 -17.46
N ILE A 193 22.64 -7.91 -16.36
CA ILE A 193 22.72 -6.47 -16.13
C ILE A 193 24.18 -6.05 -15.96
N ASP A 194 24.62 -5.12 -16.79
CA ASP A 194 25.97 -4.58 -16.79
C ASP A 194 26.09 -3.33 -15.91
N VAL A 195 27.30 -2.76 -15.87
CA VAL A 195 27.61 -1.56 -15.09
C VAL A 195 26.91 -0.31 -15.62
N GLY A 196 26.53 -0.28 -16.90
CA GLY A 196 25.87 0.87 -17.52
C GLY A 196 24.56 1.20 -16.81
N ILE A 197 23.70 0.20 -16.66
CA ILE A 197 22.40 0.35 -15.98
C ILE A 197 22.58 0.80 -14.53
N ILE A 198 23.61 0.30 -13.83
CA ILE A 198 23.90 0.73 -12.45
C ILE A 198 24.24 2.22 -12.39
N ARG A 199 25.04 2.72 -13.35
CA ARG A 199 25.44 4.12 -13.41
C ARG A 199 24.27 5.03 -13.78
N ASP A 200 23.40 4.59 -14.67
CA ASP A 200 22.21 5.35 -15.07
C ASP A 200 21.28 5.55 -13.88
N VAL A 201 20.96 4.46 -13.16
CA VAL A 201 20.12 4.52 -11.96
C VAL A 201 20.81 5.29 -10.83
N ALA A 202 22.13 5.19 -10.68
CA ALA A 202 22.88 6.02 -9.74
C ALA A 202 22.81 7.52 -10.10
N GLY A 203 22.77 7.86 -11.39
CA GLY A 203 22.53 9.22 -11.86
C GLY A 203 21.17 9.74 -11.44
N VAL A 204 20.12 8.94 -11.63
CA VAL A 204 18.75 9.26 -11.16
C VAL A 204 18.71 9.41 -9.63
N GLN A 205 19.35 8.49 -8.89
CA GLN A 205 19.47 8.55 -7.44
C GLN A 205 20.11 9.86 -6.97
N TYR A 206 21.16 10.33 -7.67
CA TYR A 206 21.88 11.55 -7.33
C TYR A 206 21.06 12.83 -7.62
N LEU A 207 20.40 12.87 -8.79
CA LEU A 207 19.64 14.03 -9.26
C LEU A 207 18.33 14.20 -8.51
N ASP A 208 17.55 13.12 -8.43
CA ASP A 208 16.17 13.18 -7.94
C ASP A 208 16.05 12.82 -6.45
N ARG A 209 17.11 12.27 -5.86
CA ARG A 209 17.27 12.00 -4.42
C ARG A 209 16.09 11.25 -3.77
N PRO A 210 15.60 10.14 -4.34
CA PRO A 210 14.72 9.26 -3.59
C PRO A 210 15.47 8.69 -2.37
N SER A 211 14.75 8.19 -1.38
CA SER A 211 15.34 7.51 -0.23
C SER A 211 16.15 6.28 -0.66
N LYS A 212 15.68 5.58 -1.70
CA LYS A 212 16.37 4.45 -2.30
C LYS A 212 16.05 4.32 -3.80
N SER A 213 16.97 3.78 -4.56
CA SER A 213 16.73 3.25 -5.90
C SER A 213 16.85 1.73 -5.87
N ILE A 214 16.06 1.05 -6.69
CA ILE A 214 16.01 -0.41 -6.73
C ILE A 214 16.02 -0.85 -8.19
N ILE A 215 16.90 -1.79 -8.53
CA ILE A 215 16.92 -2.39 -9.86
C ILE A 215 16.37 -3.79 -9.74
N VAL A 216 15.28 -4.07 -10.46
CA VAL A 216 14.62 -5.38 -10.47
C VAL A 216 14.78 -6.00 -11.85
N THR A 217 15.30 -7.23 -11.93
CA THR A 217 15.48 -7.91 -13.21
C THR A 217 15.06 -9.37 -13.14
N THR A 218 14.48 -9.87 -14.24
CA THR A 218 14.29 -11.31 -14.43
C THR A 218 15.62 -12.05 -14.64
N SER A 219 16.71 -11.35 -14.95
CA SER A 219 18.04 -11.90 -15.16
C SER A 219 18.88 -11.82 -13.88
N TYR A 220 20.20 -11.69 -14.04
CA TYR A 220 21.19 -11.57 -12.98
C TYR A 220 22.12 -10.40 -13.25
N PHE A 221 22.84 -9.95 -12.23
CA PHE A 221 23.83 -8.89 -12.35
C PHE A 221 25.21 -9.47 -12.67
N THR A 222 25.99 -8.74 -13.46
CA THR A 222 27.42 -9.02 -13.62
C THR A 222 28.17 -8.70 -12.32
N LYS A 223 29.36 -9.30 -12.14
CA LYS A 223 30.20 -9.05 -10.96
C LYS A 223 30.53 -7.56 -10.83
N ASP A 224 30.91 -6.93 -11.93
CA ASP A 224 31.25 -5.50 -11.96
C ASP A 224 30.06 -4.61 -11.63
N ALA A 225 28.85 -5.00 -12.04
CA ALA A 225 27.61 -4.30 -11.68
C ALA A 225 27.36 -4.37 -10.16
N GLN A 226 27.52 -5.55 -9.56
CA GLN A 226 27.40 -5.74 -8.11
C GLN A 226 28.45 -4.93 -7.34
N GLU A 227 29.72 -4.98 -7.76
CA GLU A 227 30.82 -4.22 -7.15
C GLU A 227 30.60 -2.71 -7.28
N THR A 228 30.02 -2.24 -8.38
CA THR A 228 29.68 -0.83 -8.57
C THR A 228 28.53 -0.41 -7.66
N ALA A 229 27.45 -1.19 -7.58
CA ALA A 229 26.31 -0.90 -6.72
C ALA A 229 26.70 -0.87 -5.24
N LYS A 230 27.64 -1.72 -4.82
CA LYS A 230 28.14 -1.77 -3.44
C LYS A 230 28.71 -0.43 -2.94
N LYS A 231 29.21 0.42 -3.85
CA LYS A 231 29.73 1.77 -3.50
C LYS A 231 28.64 2.71 -2.99
N ILE A 232 27.37 2.42 -3.28
CA ILE A 232 26.19 3.19 -2.89
C ILE A 232 25.11 2.30 -2.28
N GLU A 233 25.49 1.21 -1.59
CA GLU A 233 24.57 0.18 -1.07
C GLU A 233 23.47 0.71 -0.13
N ASN A 234 23.73 1.84 0.55
CA ASN A 234 22.72 2.51 1.37
C ASN A 234 21.58 3.14 0.54
N GLN A 235 21.84 3.42 -0.73
CA GLN A 235 20.95 4.14 -1.65
C GLN A 235 20.48 3.30 -2.85
N LEU A 236 21.14 2.18 -3.15
CA LEU A 236 20.81 1.33 -4.29
C LEU A 236 20.74 -0.15 -3.89
N ASP A 237 19.61 -0.79 -4.15
CA ASP A 237 19.45 -2.24 -4.02
C ASP A 237 19.35 -2.91 -5.39
N LEU A 238 19.91 -4.12 -5.48
CA LEU A 238 19.81 -5.00 -6.64
C LEU A 238 18.90 -6.18 -6.31
N LYS A 239 17.95 -6.46 -7.19
CA LYS A 239 16.97 -7.54 -7.06
C LYS A 239 16.90 -8.36 -8.33
N ASP A 240 17.32 -9.61 -8.24
CA ASP A 240 17.42 -10.52 -9.38
C ASP A 240 16.28 -11.54 -9.42
N PHE A 241 16.36 -12.48 -10.35
CA PHE A 241 15.38 -13.55 -10.51
C PHE A 241 15.05 -14.30 -9.21
N ASN A 242 16.04 -14.53 -8.34
CA ASN A 242 15.83 -15.25 -7.09
C ASN A 242 15.09 -14.40 -6.06
N ASP A 243 15.35 -13.09 -6.00
CA ASP A 243 14.59 -12.18 -5.16
C ASP A 243 13.11 -12.16 -5.57
N ILE A 244 12.83 -12.11 -6.88
CA ILE A 244 11.45 -12.12 -7.40
C ILE A 244 10.76 -13.43 -7.02
N LYS A 245 11.45 -14.58 -7.19
CA LYS A 245 10.92 -15.88 -6.76
C LYS A 245 10.58 -15.88 -5.27
N TYR A 246 11.49 -15.37 -4.44
CA TYR A 246 11.27 -15.28 -3.00
C TYR A 246 10.05 -14.42 -2.65
N TRP A 247 9.83 -13.30 -3.35
CA TRP A 247 8.62 -12.50 -3.16
C TRP A 247 7.35 -13.25 -3.56
N LEU A 248 7.40 -14.01 -4.66
CA LEU A 248 6.26 -14.79 -5.15
C LEU A 248 5.87 -15.96 -4.23
N GLU A 249 6.75 -16.43 -3.34
CA GLU A 249 6.40 -17.48 -2.37
C GLU A 249 5.29 -17.07 -1.39
N ARG A 250 5.01 -15.77 -1.28
CA ARG A 250 3.97 -15.21 -0.41
C ARG A 250 2.53 -15.48 -0.86
N TYR A 251 2.33 -15.85 -2.13
CA TYR A 251 1.02 -16.13 -2.73
C TYR A 251 0.73 -17.63 -2.77
#